data_AF-A0A1C3KJT6-F1
#
_entry.id   AF-A0A1C3KJT6-F1
#
_cell.length_a   1.000
_cell.length_b   1.000
_cell.length_c   1.000
_cell.angle_alpha   90.00
_cell.angle_beta   90.00
_cell.angle_gamma   90.00
#
_symmetry.space_group_name_H-M   'P 1'
#
loop_
_entity.id
_entity.type
_entity.pdbx_description
1 polymer ?
#
loop_
_entity_poly.entity_id
_entity_poly.type
_entity_poly.pdbx_seq_one_letter_code
_entity_poly.pdbx_strand_id
1 'polypeptide(L)'
;MCAKITKEQIFPKFDNPDFTNDQETLQFLNYLEKNDQELYEIGCSFEKAHKFAHFSYTNGKPNYMCPFFNEWLNEKKKNYTSNGENCNKVQLWTEYIEKLWIQLVENEDNKNWCPRETDMYKCSKSTPHVTAILLSTVKHRFHSFLNKNERIGNNIYKYGSSKLLQYSENADTFMLNDFVNLQYHSSHN
;
A
#
# COMPACT_ATOMS: atom_id res chain seq x y z
N MET A 1 27.21 14.54 -19.65
CA MET A 1 26.90 13.26 -18.97
C MET A 1 25.82 13.55 -17.94
N CYS A 2 24.59 13.08 -18.12
CA CYS A 2 23.53 13.32 -17.14
C CYS A 2 23.70 12.32 -15.98
N ALA A 3 23.90 12.82 -14.76
CA ALA A 3 23.99 11.96 -13.59
C ALA A 3 22.66 11.22 -13.39
N LYS A 4 22.70 9.89 -13.37
CA LYS A 4 21.54 9.07 -13.01
C LYS A 4 21.30 9.21 -11.51
N ILE A 5 20.08 9.57 -11.11
CA ILE A 5 19.69 9.61 -9.70
C ILE A 5 19.67 8.18 -9.16
N THR A 6 20.25 7.97 -7.98
CA THR A 6 20.44 6.66 -7.37
C THR A 6 19.71 6.55 -6.03
N LYS A 7 19.52 5.32 -5.53
CA LYS A 7 18.84 5.08 -4.24
C LYS A 7 19.59 5.72 -3.08
N GLU A 8 20.92 5.65 -3.13
CA GLU A 8 21.84 6.19 -2.14
C GLU A 8 21.67 7.70 -1.95
N GLN A 9 21.18 8.40 -2.98
CA GLN A 9 20.90 9.83 -2.93
C GLN A 9 19.50 10.18 -2.41
N ILE A 10 18.55 9.25 -2.53
CA ILE A 10 17.12 9.50 -2.26
C ILE A 10 16.67 8.91 -0.94
N PHE A 11 17.05 7.67 -0.61
CA PHE A 11 16.58 6.97 0.59
C PHE A 11 16.91 7.71 1.90
N PRO A 12 18.10 8.33 2.06
CA PRO A 12 18.38 9.13 3.25
C PRO A 12 17.40 10.29 3.48
N LYS A 13 16.75 10.79 2.40
CA LYS A 13 15.73 11.84 2.48
C LYS A 13 14.37 11.31 2.94
N PHE A 14 14.08 10.03 2.70
CA PHE A 14 12.91 9.36 3.26
C PHE A 14 13.12 8.90 4.70
N ASP A 15 14.37 8.57 5.08
CA ASP A 15 14.68 8.19 6.45
C ASP A 15 14.65 9.39 7.41
N ASN A 16 15.08 10.58 6.95
CA ASN A 16 15.11 11.80 7.77
C ASN A 16 14.50 13.03 7.07
N PRO A 17 13.21 12.98 6.69
CA PRO A 17 12.51 14.10 6.10
C PRO A 17 12.23 15.19 7.16
N ASP A 18 12.36 16.46 6.78
CA ASP A 18 12.03 17.62 7.63
C ASP A 18 10.51 17.89 7.64
N PHE A 19 9.76 16.92 8.14
CA PHE A 19 8.30 16.95 8.22
C PHE A 19 7.83 16.39 9.57
N THR A 20 6.68 16.87 10.04
CA THR A 20 6.02 16.39 11.25
C THR A 20 4.87 15.45 10.93
N ASN A 21 4.57 14.53 11.84
CA ASN A 21 3.37 13.69 11.77
C ASN A 21 2.12 14.51 12.09
N ASP A 22 1.02 14.20 11.41
CA ASP A 22 -0.29 14.75 11.72
C ASP A 22 -0.90 14.03 12.91
N GLN A 23 -1.75 14.74 13.65
CA GLN A 23 -2.41 14.19 14.84
C GLN A 23 -3.26 12.96 14.50
N GLU A 24 -3.91 12.94 13.34
CA GLU A 24 -4.72 11.80 12.88
C GLU A 24 -3.87 10.54 12.73
N THR A 25 -2.70 10.65 12.08
CA THR A 25 -1.75 9.53 11.96
C THR A 25 -1.27 9.05 13.32
N LEU A 26 -0.91 9.98 14.22
CA LEU A 26 -0.49 9.62 15.59
C LEU A 26 -1.59 8.89 16.35
N GLN A 27 -2.85 9.32 16.21
CA GLN A 27 -4.00 8.65 16.82
C GLN A 27 -4.23 7.25 16.22
N PHE A 28 -4.11 7.11 14.90
CA PHE A 28 -4.24 5.82 14.20
C PHE A 28 -3.16 4.82 14.65
N LEU A 29 -1.92 5.28 14.85
CA LEU A 29 -0.79 4.44 15.25
C LEU A 29 -0.67 4.22 16.77
N ASN A 30 -1.48 4.90 17.60
CA ASN A 30 -1.37 4.88 19.07
C ASN A 30 -1.35 3.47 19.69
N TYR A 31 -2.10 2.52 19.12
CA TYR A 31 -2.04 1.13 19.58
C TYR A 31 -0.62 0.54 19.48
N LEU A 32 0.11 0.84 18.41
CA LEU A 32 1.44 0.29 18.17
C LEU A 32 2.49 0.85 19.14
N GLU A 33 2.32 2.08 19.63
CA GLU A 33 3.30 2.73 20.53
C GLU A 33 3.74 1.83 21.69
N LYS A 34 2.82 1.04 22.24
CA LYS A 34 3.10 0.12 23.35
C LYS A 34 3.18 -1.36 22.96
N ASN A 35 2.64 -1.73 21.80
CA ASN A 35 2.48 -3.13 21.40
C ASN A 35 3.49 -3.57 20.34
N ASP A 36 3.99 -2.63 19.53
CA ASP A 36 5.00 -2.87 18.50
C ASP A 36 5.70 -1.53 18.18
N GLN A 37 6.72 -1.21 18.99
CA GLN A 37 7.47 0.04 18.86
C GLN A 37 8.17 0.15 17.50
N GLU A 38 8.66 -0.97 16.95
CA GLU A 38 9.31 -1.01 15.64
C GLU A 38 8.31 -0.58 14.54
N LEU A 39 7.11 -1.15 14.52
CA LEU A 39 6.09 -0.78 13.54
C LEU A 39 5.55 0.64 13.75
N TYR A 40 5.45 1.10 15.00
CA TYR A 40 5.10 2.47 15.33
C TYR A 40 6.09 3.47 14.71
N GLU A 41 7.39 3.26 14.93
CA GLU A 41 8.45 4.10 14.38
C GLU A 41 8.46 4.08 12.84
N ILE A 42 8.21 2.92 12.22
CA ILE A 42 8.02 2.81 10.77
C ILE A 42 6.82 3.63 10.30
N GLY A 43 5.67 3.52 10.96
CA GLY A 43 4.45 4.26 10.60
C GLY A 43 4.64 5.78 10.67
N CYS A 44 5.26 6.26 11.75
CA CYS A 44 5.61 7.67 11.89
C CYS A 44 6.59 8.13 10.79
N SER A 45 7.60 7.32 10.48
CA SER A 45 8.56 7.65 9.42
C SER A 45 7.90 7.65 8.04
N PHE A 46 6.98 6.72 7.80
CA PHE A 46 6.27 6.59 6.54
C PHE A 46 5.46 7.84 6.18
N GLU A 47 4.69 8.40 7.11
CA GLU A 47 3.92 9.63 6.83
C GLU A 47 4.84 10.81 6.49
N LYS A 48 5.95 10.98 7.21
CA LYS A 48 6.88 12.07 6.91
C LYS A 48 7.53 11.88 5.54
N ALA A 49 7.91 10.65 5.21
CA ALA A 49 8.47 10.30 3.91
C ALA A 49 7.44 10.51 2.79
N HIS A 50 6.16 10.21 3.03
CA HIS A 50 5.05 10.47 2.13
C HIS A 50 4.92 11.97 1.83
N LYS A 51 4.89 12.82 2.88
CA LYS A 51 4.85 14.29 2.73
C LYS A 51 6.02 14.80 1.90
N PHE A 52 7.24 14.31 2.15
CA PHE A 52 8.42 14.67 1.36
C PHE A 52 8.29 14.22 -0.11
N ALA A 53 7.82 12.99 -0.35
CA ALA A 53 7.67 12.44 -1.69
C ALA A 53 6.61 13.22 -2.50
N HIS A 54 5.45 13.47 -1.91
CA HIS A 54 4.37 14.25 -2.51
C HIS A 54 4.79 15.71 -2.77
N PHE A 55 5.46 16.35 -1.80
CA PHE A 55 6.02 17.69 -1.99
C PHE A 55 7.05 17.74 -3.14
N SER A 56 7.91 16.73 -3.25
CA SER A 56 8.91 16.65 -4.33
C SER A 56 8.27 16.40 -5.70
N TYR A 57 7.21 15.59 -5.73
CA TYR A 57 6.44 15.29 -6.94
C TYR A 57 5.76 16.56 -7.48
N THR A 58 5.05 17.29 -6.62
CA THR A 58 4.32 18.51 -6.98
C THR A 58 5.23 19.66 -7.39
N ASN A 59 6.45 19.76 -6.83
CA ASN A 59 7.40 20.85 -7.11
C ASN A 59 8.43 20.52 -8.21
N GLY A 60 8.11 19.62 -9.15
CA GLY A 60 8.84 19.52 -10.42
C GLY A 60 9.90 18.41 -10.53
N LYS A 61 9.83 17.35 -9.71
CA LYS A 61 10.62 16.12 -9.95
C LYS A 61 9.75 14.85 -9.99
N PRO A 62 8.91 14.69 -11.03
CA PRO A 62 7.74 13.82 -10.96
C PRO A 62 8.02 12.32 -11.15
N ASN A 63 8.84 11.92 -12.13
CA ASN A 63 8.73 10.54 -12.64
C ASN A 63 9.41 9.47 -11.78
N TYR A 64 10.41 9.83 -10.96
CA TYR A 64 11.20 8.86 -10.21
C TYR A 64 10.84 8.77 -8.73
N MET A 65 10.09 9.74 -8.18
CA MET A 65 9.85 9.77 -6.73
C MET A 65 8.93 8.64 -6.27
N CYS A 66 7.82 8.40 -6.96
CA CYS A 66 6.93 7.31 -6.58
C CYS A 66 7.60 5.92 -6.63
N PRO A 67 8.37 5.56 -7.68
CA PRO A 67 9.13 4.31 -7.70
C PRO A 67 10.08 4.16 -6.51
N PHE A 68 10.90 5.18 -6.19
CA PHE A 68 11.80 5.09 -5.04
C PHE A 68 11.06 5.05 -3.71
N PHE A 69 9.92 5.74 -3.60
CA PHE A 69 9.13 5.73 -2.38
C PHE A 69 8.50 4.36 -2.11
N ASN A 70 7.92 3.73 -3.13
CA ASN A 70 7.42 2.36 -3.04
C ASN A 70 8.53 1.37 -2.67
N GLU A 71 9.70 1.51 -3.32
CA GLU A 71 10.84 0.65 -3.06
C GLU A 71 11.36 0.80 -1.63
N TRP A 72 11.54 2.04 -1.15
CA TRP A 72 11.92 2.32 0.23
C TRP A 72 10.94 1.70 1.23
N LEU A 73 9.63 1.85 1.00
CA LEU A 73 8.62 1.28 1.89
C LEU A 73 8.61 -0.27 1.85
N ASN A 74 8.85 -0.86 0.69
CA ASN A 74 8.98 -2.31 0.54
C ASN A 74 10.24 -2.86 1.25
N GLU A 75 11.34 -2.11 1.29
CA GLU A 75 12.51 -2.49 2.10
C GLU A 75 12.18 -2.46 3.60
N LYS A 76 11.46 -1.44 4.09
CA LYS A 76 10.96 -1.43 5.48
C LYS A 76 10.06 -2.63 5.77
N LYS A 77 9.14 -2.96 4.85
CA LYS A 77 8.26 -4.14 4.92
C LYS A 77 9.06 -5.42 5.03
N LYS A 78 10.04 -5.61 4.15
CA LYS A 78 10.90 -6.78 4.10
C LYS A 78 11.65 -6.96 5.42
N ASN A 79 12.25 -5.89 5.93
CA ASN A 79 13.00 -5.95 7.19
C ASN A 79 12.08 -6.30 8.37
N TYR A 80 10.96 -5.58 8.50
CA TYR A 80 10.01 -5.79 9.59
C TYR A 80 9.44 -7.21 9.59
N THR A 81 8.97 -7.70 8.44
CA THR A 81 8.28 -8.99 8.30
C THR A 81 9.19 -10.21 8.19
N SER A 82 10.51 -10.04 8.27
CA SER A 82 11.49 -11.09 7.96
C SER A 82 11.26 -11.66 6.55
N ASN A 83 11.18 -10.78 5.55
CA ASN A 83 10.90 -11.12 4.16
C ASN A 83 9.63 -11.98 3.97
N GLY A 84 8.61 -11.69 4.78
CA GLY A 84 7.33 -12.41 4.75
C GLY A 84 7.28 -13.70 5.56
N GLU A 85 8.38 -14.14 6.18
CA GLU A 85 8.40 -15.37 6.99
C GLU A 85 7.59 -15.19 8.29
N ASN A 86 7.57 -13.99 8.87
CA ASN A 86 6.82 -13.70 10.09
C ASN A 86 5.38 -13.28 9.78
N CYS A 87 4.48 -14.26 9.75
CA CYS A 87 3.05 -14.05 9.42
C CYS A 87 2.33 -13.05 10.33
N ASN A 88 2.66 -13.01 11.62
CA ASN A 88 2.03 -12.05 12.55
C ASN A 88 2.43 -10.62 12.19
N LYS A 89 3.72 -10.40 11.89
CA LYS A 89 4.20 -9.10 11.42
C LYS A 89 3.65 -8.74 10.04
N VAL A 90 3.47 -9.70 9.13
CA VAL A 90 2.78 -9.44 7.84
C VAL A 90 1.34 -8.93 8.06
N GLN A 91 0.62 -9.52 9.02
CA GLN A 91 -0.74 -9.09 9.36
C GLN A 91 -0.75 -7.68 9.97
N LEU A 92 0.15 -7.39 10.91
CA LEU A 92 0.29 -6.05 11.50
C LEU A 92 0.65 -5.00 10.45
N TRP A 93 1.59 -5.32 9.55
CA TRP A 93 1.95 -4.44 8.44
C TRP A 93 0.74 -4.10 7.57
N THR A 94 -0.04 -5.12 7.21
CA THR A 94 -1.25 -4.93 6.39
C THR A 94 -2.30 -4.09 7.12
N GLU A 95 -2.47 -4.30 8.42
CA GLU A 95 -3.46 -3.60 9.22
C GLU A 95 -3.11 -2.13 9.43
N TYR A 96 -1.83 -1.80 9.59
CA TYR A 96 -1.41 -0.43 9.93
C TYR A 96 -0.77 0.31 8.76
N ILE A 97 0.26 -0.24 8.12
CA ILE A 97 1.03 0.51 7.12
C ILE A 97 0.29 0.59 5.79
N GLU A 98 -0.29 -0.51 5.31
CA GLU A 98 -1.04 -0.48 4.05
C GLU A 98 -2.36 0.31 4.18
N LYS A 99 -3.01 0.30 5.37
CA LYS A 99 -4.17 1.17 5.62
C LYS A 99 -3.78 2.64 5.75
N LEU A 100 -2.66 2.94 6.40
CA LEU A 100 -2.14 4.31 6.48
C LEU A 100 -1.83 4.84 5.08
N TRP A 101 -1.30 4.01 4.17
CA TRP A 101 -1.10 4.42 2.77
C TRP A 101 -2.40 4.89 2.12
N ILE A 102 -3.47 4.10 2.27
CA ILE A 102 -4.78 4.43 1.72
C ILE A 102 -5.27 5.77 2.28
N GLN A 103 -5.19 5.96 3.60
CA GLN A 103 -5.61 7.21 4.25
C GLN A 103 -4.83 8.42 3.73
N LEU A 104 -3.51 8.30 3.62
CA LEU A 104 -2.66 9.40 3.17
C LEU A 104 -2.95 9.80 1.72
N VAL A 105 -3.19 8.81 0.84
CA VAL A 105 -3.51 9.07 -0.58
C VAL A 105 -4.94 9.57 -0.78
N GLU A 106 -5.91 9.09 0.01
CA GLU A 106 -7.30 9.54 -0.06
C GLU A 106 -7.45 11.03 0.30
N ASN A 107 -6.55 11.54 1.14
CA ASN A 107 -6.53 12.92 1.63
C ASN A 107 -5.82 13.90 0.68
N GLU A 108 -5.26 13.44 -0.44
CA GLU A 108 -4.56 14.29 -1.41
C GLU A 108 -5.45 14.71 -2.58
N ASP A 109 -5.15 15.89 -3.15
CA ASP A 109 -5.84 16.42 -4.33
C ASP A 109 -5.66 15.51 -5.56
N ASN A 110 -4.48 14.89 -5.69
CA ASN A 110 -4.19 13.92 -6.74
C ASN A 110 -4.06 12.50 -6.17
N LYS A 111 -5.21 11.85 -5.95
CA LYS A 111 -5.34 10.49 -5.38
C LYS A 111 -4.60 9.37 -6.13
N ASN A 112 -4.05 9.64 -7.31
CA ASN A 112 -3.34 8.65 -8.12
C ASN A 112 -1.88 9.03 -8.39
N TRP A 113 -1.31 10.02 -7.68
CA TRP A 113 0.07 10.45 -7.92
C TRP A 113 1.10 9.34 -7.67
N CYS A 114 0.82 8.45 -6.70
CA CYS A 114 1.65 7.30 -6.42
C CYS A 114 0.83 6.05 -6.08
N PRO A 115 0.59 5.18 -7.08
CA PRO A 115 0.02 3.86 -6.83
C PRO A 115 0.91 3.03 -5.91
N ARG A 116 0.31 2.29 -4.97
CA ARG A 116 1.03 1.34 -4.13
C ARG A 116 1.46 0.12 -4.95
N GLU A 117 2.75 -0.16 -4.98
CA GLU A 117 3.35 -1.35 -5.60
C GLU A 117 4.02 -2.20 -4.52
N THR A 118 3.43 -3.35 -4.17
CA THR A 118 3.95 -4.22 -3.09
C THR A 118 3.78 -5.69 -3.39
N ASP A 119 4.74 -6.48 -2.90
CA ASP A 119 4.62 -7.93 -2.90
C ASP A 119 3.63 -8.41 -1.85
N MET A 120 2.80 -9.37 -2.23
CA MET A 120 1.92 -10.07 -1.32
C MET A 120 2.64 -11.27 -0.70
N TYR A 121 2.81 -11.25 0.61
CA TYR A 121 3.31 -12.42 1.35
C TYR A 121 2.16 -13.39 1.64
N LYS A 122 2.28 -14.62 1.16
CA LYS A 122 1.31 -15.69 1.43
C LYS A 122 1.58 -16.26 2.82
N CYS A 123 0.75 -15.87 3.78
CA CYS A 123 0.74 -16.50 5.10
C CYS A 123 -0.07 -17.80 5.02
N SER A 124 0.59 -18.96 4.96
CA SER A 124 -0.08 -20.23 5.22
C SER A 124 -0.45 -20.23 6.70
N LYS A 125 -1.73 -20.02 7.03
CA LYS A 125 -2.21 -20.37 8.36
C LYS A 125 -1.89 -21.84 8.53
N SER A 126 -0.94 -22.19 9.40
CA SER A 126 -0.82 -23.59 9.83
C SER A 126 -2.19 -23.94 10.40
N THR A 127 -2.94 -24.79 9.71
CA THR A 127 -4.07 -25.46 10.31
C THR A 127 -3.54 -26.06 11.60
N PRO A 128 -4.06 -25.70 12.79
CA PRO A 128 -3.63 -26.39 13.98
C PRO A 128 -3.91 -27.86 13.73
N HIS A 129 -2.87 -28.70 13.74
CA HIS A 129 -3.06 -30.13 13.88
C HIS A 129 -3.73 -30.31 15.24
N VAL A 130 -5.06 -30.31 15.23
CA VAL A 130 -5.87 -30.69 16.38
C VAL A 130 -5.64 -32.18 16.55
N THR A 131 -4.59 -32.55 17.27
CA THR A 131 -4.63 -33.79 18.03
C THR A 131 -5.79 -33.62 18.99
N ALA A 132 -6.90 -34.29 18.67
CA ALA A 132 -8.12 -34.29 19.44
C ALA A 132 -7.82 -34.79 20.86
N ILE A 133 -7.56 -33.86 21.78
CA ILE A 133 -7.70 -34.10 23.21
C ILE A 133 -9.02 -33.44 23.59
N LEU A 134 -10.03 -34.29 23.73
CA LEU A 134 -11.36 -33.96 24.24
C LEU A 134 -11.22 -33.39 25.65
N LEU A 135 -11.33 -32.07 25.81
CA LEU A 135 -11.78 -31.46 27.06
C LEU A 135 -12.84 -30.41 26.76
N SER A 136 -14.06 -30.80 27.06
CA SER A 136 -15.27 -29.99 27.08
C SER A 136 -15.12 -28.80 28.03
N THR A 137 -15.27 -27.59 27.50
CA THR A 137 -16.04 -26.42 28.00
C THR A 137 -15.38 -25.12 27.54
N VAL A 138 -16.19 -24.05 27.41
CA VAL A 138 -15.87 -22.71 26.84
C VAL A 138 -16.15 -22.57 25.33
N LYS A 139 -17.42 -22.81 24.92
CA LYS A 139 -17.91 -22.56 23.56
C LYS A 139 -18.97 -21.46 23.48
N HIS A 140 -18.73 -20.26 24.03
CA HIS A 140 -19.73 -19.17 23.93
C HIS A 140 -19.24 -17.75 23.60
N ARG A 141 -17.98 -17.48 23.22
CA ARG A 141 -17.59 -16.09 22.87
C ARG A 141 -16.91 -15.82 21.52
N PHE A 142 -16.60 -16.83 20.69
CA PHE A 142 -15.86 -16.58 19.44
C PHE A 142 -16.62 -16.85 18.13
N HIS A 143 -17.88 -17.29 18.17
CA HIS A 143 -18.63 -17.59 16.94
C HIS A 143 -19.20 -16.38 16.20
N SER A 144 -19.30 -15.18 16.81
CA SER A 144 -19.87 -14.01 16.11
C SER A 144 -18.87 -13.30 15.19
N PHE A 145 -17.56 -13.39 15.47
CA PHE A 145 -16.53 -12.66 14.71
C PHE A 145 -16.15 -13.36 13.39
N LEU A 146 -16.23 -14.69 13.32
CA LEU A 146 -15.82 -15.42 12.12
C LEU A 146 -16.85 -15.37 10.99
N ASN A 147 -18.14 -15.19 11.30
CA ASN A 147 -19.21 -15.28 10.30
C ASN A 147 -19.47 -13.96 9.54
N LYS A 148 -18.83 -12.85 9.93
CA LYS A 148 -19.02 -11.53 9.28
C LYS A 148 -18.05 -11.28 8.12
N ASN A 149 -16.87 -11.91 8.15
CA ASN A 149 -15.83 -11.73 7.12
C ASN A 149 -16.02 -12.61 5.88
N GLU A 150 -16.69 -13.76 6.00
CA GLU A 150 -16.90 -14.68 4.86
C GLU A 150 -17.92 -14.15 3.85
N ARG A 151 -18.89 -13.34 4.28
CA ARG A 151 -19.90 -12.72 3.40
C ARG A 151 -19.38 -11.55 2.57
N ILE A 152 -18.29 -10.89 2.98
CA ILE A 152 -17.75 -9.71 2.28
C ILE A 152 -16.77 -10.13 1.17
N GLY A 153 -15.99 -11.20 1.38
CA GLY A 153 -15.03 -11.70 0.39
C GLY A 153 -15.66 -12.13 -0.94
N ASN A 154 -16.80 -12.82 -0.89
CA ASN A 154 -17.41 -13.41 -2.08
C ASN A 154 -18.00 -12.39 -3.08
N ASN A 155 -18.25 -11.14 -2.67
CA ASN A 155 -18.78 -10.11 -3.55
C ASN A 155 -17.69 -9.27 -4.24
N ILE A 156 -16.46 -9.23 -3.70
CA ILE A 156 -15.36 -8.42 -4.25
C ILE A 156 -14.64 -9.17 -5.39
N TYR A 157 -14.47 -10.48 -5.27
CA TYR A 157 -13.79 -11.29 -6.31
C TYR A 157 -14.53 -11.34 -7.66
N LYS A 158 -15.85 -11.10 -7.67
CA LYS A 158 -16.65 -11.18 -8.90
C LYS A 158 -16.57 -9.91 -9.76
N TYR A 159 -16.23 -8.75 -9.19
CA TYR A 159 -16.22 -7.47 -9.91
C TYR A 159 -14.81 -7.02 -10.34
N GLY A 160 -13.77 -7.41 -9.59
CA GLY A 160 -12.38 -7.05 -9.92
C GLY A 160 -11.74 -7.94 -11.01
N SER A 161 -12.08 -9.22 -11.04
CA SER A 161 -11.45 -10.19 -11.97
C SER A 161 -11.89 -9.99 -13.43
N SER A 162 -13.16 -9.61 -13.66
CA SER A 162 -13.68 -9.37 -15.01
C SER A 162 -13.05 -8.15 -15.68
N LYS A 163 -12.71 -7.09 -14.92
CA LYS A 163 -12.11 -5.86 -15.47
C LYS A 163 -10.63 -6.03 -15.83
N LEU A 164 -9.90 -6.92 -15.14
CA LEU A 164 -8.50 -7.24 -15.44
C LEU A 164 -8.36 -8.17 -16.66
N LEU A 165 -9.26 -9.14 -16.82
CA LEU A 165 -9.25 -10.02 -18.00
C LEU A 165 -9.55 -9.25 -19.29
N GLN A 166 -10.49 -8.30 -19.24
CA GLN A 166 -10.91 -7.49 -20.39
C GLN A 166 -9.84 -6.50 -20.89
N TYR A 167 -8.86 -6.16 -20.04
CA TYR A 167 -7.70 -5.33 -20.42
C TYR A 167 -6.58 -6.16 -21.08
N SER A 168 -6.44 -7.43 -20.70
CA SER A 168 -5.42 -8.31 -21.28
C SER A 168 -5.81 -8.86 -22.66
N GLU A 169 -7.11 -9.03 -22.94
CA GLU A 169 -7.60 -9.60 -24.20
C GLU A 169 -7.64 -8.59 -25.37
N ASN A 170 -7.38 -7.30 -25.14
CA ASN A 170 -7.44 -6.25 -26.17
C ASN A 170 -6.07 -5.59 -26.48
N ALA A 171 -4.97 -6.15 -25.99
CA ALA A 171 -3.64 -5.54 -26.11
C ALA A 171 -2.78 -6.12 -27.25
N ASP A 172 -3.38 -6.84 -28.20
CA ASP A 172 -2.72 -7.23 -29.44
C ASP A 172 -3.54 -6.78 -30.64
N THR A 173 -3.11 -5.67 -31.25
CA THR A 173 -3.04 -5.31 -32.69
C THR A 173 -3.19 -3.79 -32.81
N PHE A 174 -2.34 -3.17 -33.65
CA PHE A 174 -2.27 -1.75 -34.03
C PHE A 174 -1.23 -0.88 -33.31
N MET A 175 0.03 -1.18 -33.61
CA MET A 175 0.98 -0.13 -33.96
C MET A 175 0.82 0.22 -35.45
N LEU A 176 0.93 1.51 -35.76
CA LEU A 176 1.04 2.19 -37.05
C LEU A 176 -0.25 2.75 -37.70
N ASN A 177 -0.16 4.05 -37.97
CA ASN A 177 -0.94 4.92 -38.85
C ASN A 177 -2.20 5.55 -38.24
N ASP A 178 -2.04 6.77 -37.69
CA ASP A 178 -2.34 7.97 -38.48
C ASP A 178 -2.01 9.25 -37.69
N PHE A 179 -1.12 10.05 -38.29
CA PHE A 179 -1.14 11.50 -38.16
C PHE A 179 -2.46 12.01 -38.74
N VAL A 180 -3.16 12.96 -38.08
CA VAL A 180 -3.72 14.19 -38.68
C VAL A 180 -4.66 14.97 -37.71
N ASN A 181 -4.28 16.24 -37.53
CA ASN A 181 -5.01 17.48 -37.26
C ASN A 181 -6.20 17.55 -36.31
N LEU A 182 -6.01 18.33 -35.24
CA LEU A 182 -7.07 18.98 -34.48
C LEU A 182 -7.47 20.31 -35.17
N GLN A 183 -8.69 20.38 -35.69
CA GLN A 183 -9.33 21.64 -36.08
C GLN A 183 -10.31 22.06 -34.98
N TYR A 184 -10.06 23.24 -34.41
CA TYR A 184 -10.80 23.84 -33.31
C TYR A 184 -12.10 24.46 -33.82
N HIS A 185 -13.24 24.13 -33.21
CA HIS A 185 -14.47 24.91 -33.37
C HIS A 185 -14.94 25.41 -31.99
N SER A 186 -14.75 26.71 -31.78
CA SER A 186 -15.48 27.51 -30.81
C SER A 186 -16.90 27.75 -31.33
N SER A 187 -17.91 27.51 -30.51
CA SER A 187 -19.27 28.00 -30.76
C SER A 187 -19.70 28.95 -29.65
N HIS A 188 -19.66 30.24 -29.96
CA HIS A 188 -20.57 31.22 -29.37
C HIS A 188 -21.96 31.05 -29.99
N ASN A 189 -22.97 30.93 -29.14
CA ASN A 189 -24.10 31.86 -29.08
C ASN A 189 -24.91 31.58 -27.81
#